data_AF-A0A7S1VVK9-F1
#
_entry.id   AF-A0A7S1VVK9-F1
#
_cell.length_a   1.000
_cell.length_b   1.000
_cell.length_c   1.000
_cell.angle_alpha   90.00
_cell.angle_beta   90.00
_cell.angle_gamma   90.00
#
_symmetry.space_group_name_H-M   'P 1'
#
loop_
_entity.id
_entity.type
_entity.pdbx_description
1 polymer ?
#
loop_
_entity_poly.entity_id
_entity_poly.type
_entity_poly.pdbx_seq_one_letter_code
_entity_poly.pdbx_strand_id
1 'polypeptide(L)'
;MKTLGVGAVPGGSLYPWTWHDNDADLANFNAISQDGKLFCPPILTKLILDREPTKTLEWVDRITKRFPKFTHVIPGHLNNYVKASPKEFSEAFDPLRSNPKGGKVYEQRALAEDLALLQEASDLLTQFGVVAKTQVCDLEPARSVGRFAAIAPK
;
A
#
# COMPACT_ATOMS: atom_id res chain seq x y z
N MET A 1 17.24 -27.46 -13.60
CA MET A 1 15.81 -27.64 -13.24
C MET A 1 15.00 -27.56 -14.53
N LYS A 2 14.21 -28.58 -14.85
CA LYS A 2 13.25 -28.49 -15.97
C LYS A 2 12.12 -27.58 -15.53
N THR A 3 11.87 -26.51 -16.28
CA THR A 3 10.62 -25.76 -16.19
C THR A 3 9.48 -26.72 -16.50
N LEU A 4 8.54 -26.86 -15.58
CA LEU A 4 7.30 -27.58 -15.87
C LEU A 4 6.57 -26.77 -16.93
N GLY A 5 6.51 -27.30 -18.15
CA GLY A 5 5.82 -26.67 -19.27
C GLY A 5 4.32 -26.50 -18.97
N VAL A 6 3.72 -25.54 -19.66
CA VAL A 6 2.27 -25.39 -19.78
C VAL A 6 1.66 -26.76 -20.07
N GLY A 7 0.78 -27.25 -19.20
CA GLY A 7 0.15 -28.59 -19.30
C GLY A 7 0.64 -29.66 -18.34
N ALA A 8 1.61 -29.38 -17.43
CA ALA A 8 2.08 -30.37 -16.45
C ALA A 8 1.11 -30.63 -15.27
N VAL A 9 -0.06 -30.00 -15.25
CA VAL A 9 -1.12 -30.22 -14.24
C VAL A 9 -2.25 -31.02 -14.89
N PRO A 10 -2.65 -32.18 -14.33
CA PRO A 10 -3.82 -32.91 -14.79
C PRO A 10 -5.05 -32.00 -14.75
N GLY A 11 -5.65 -31.70 -15.91
CA GLY A 11 -6.79 -30.80 -16.04
C GLY A 11 -6.47 -29.36 -16.47
N GLY A 12 -5.19 -28.99 -16.66
CA GLY A 12 -4.78 -27.76 -17.39
C GLY A 12 -5.11 -26.41 -16.75
N SER A 13 -5.88 -26.37 -15.66
CA SER A 13 -6.47 -25.14 -15.10
C SER A 13 -6.10 -24.86 -13.65
N LEU A 14 -5.35 -25.74 -12.98
CA LEU A 14 -5.00 -25.59 -11.56
C LEU A 14 -3.52 -25.29 -11.35
N TYR A 15 -3.06 -24.17 -11.91
CA TYR A 15 -1.78 -23.59 -11.50
C TYR A 15 -2.05 -22.40 -10.56
N PRO A 16 -1.88 -22.55 -9.23
CA PRO A 16 -2.15 -21.48 -8.26
C PRO A 16 -1.10 -20.34 -8.28
N TRP A 17 -0.32 -20.22 -9.35
CA TRP A 17 0.82 -19.29 -9.47
C TRP A 17 0.77 -18.42 -10.73
N THR A 18 -0.29 -18.51 -11.53
CA THR A 18 -0.48 -17.67 -12.73
C THR A 18 -1.72 -16.83 -12.55
N TRP A 19 -1.55 -15.51 -12.63
CA TRP A 19 -2.64 -14.56 -12.75
C TRP A 19 -3.51 -14.93 -13.97
N HIS A 20 -4.81 -14.71 -13.87
CA HIS A 20 -5.70 -14.93 -15.01
C HIS A 20 -5.48 -13.83 -16.09
N ASP A 21 -5.86 -14.11 -17.35
CA ASP A 21 -5.84 -13.06 -18.38
C ASP A 21 -6.85 -11.94 -18.02
N ASN A 22 -6.43 -10.68 -18.12
CA ASN A 22 -7.16 -9.49 -17.64
C ASN A 22 -7.45 -9.48 -16.12
N ASP A 23 -6.65 -10.16 -15.32
CA ASP A 23 -6.82 -10.22 -13.86
C ASP A 23 -6.54 -8.86 -13.20
N ALA A 24 -7.53 -8.37 -12.46
CA ALA A 24 -7.46 -7.14 -11.68
C ALA A 24 -6.32 -7.21 -10.63
N ASP A 25 -6.02 -8.40 -10.12
CA ASP A 25 -4.98 -8.59 -9.11
C ASP A 25 -3.58 -8.36 -9.69
N LEU A 26 -3.35 -8.74 -10.97
CA LEU A 26 -2.10 -8.43 -11.67
C LEU A 26 -1.97 -6.92 -11.93
N ALA A 27 -3.06 -6.26 -12.33
CA ALA A 27 -3.06 -4.82 -12.54
C ALA A 27 -2.72 -4.07 -11.23
N ASN A 28 -3.33 -4.45 -10.11
CA ASN A 28 -3.05 -3.87 -8.82
C ASN A 28 -1.64 -4.23 -8.31
N PHE A 29 -1.18 -5.46 -8.51
CA PHE A 29 0.19 -5.87 -8.19
C PHE A 29 1.21 -5.01 -8.95
N ASN A 30 1.00 -4.75 -10.23
CA ASN A 30 1.87 -3.89 -11.03
C ASN A 30 1.84 -2.45 -10.52
N ALA A 31 0.65 -1.92 -10.20
CA ALA A 31 0.48 -0.58 -9.64
C ALA A 31 1.20 -0.40 -8.30
N ILE A 32 1.11 -1.38 -7.39
CA ILE A 32 1.76 -1.38 -6.08
C ILE A 32 3.27 -1.59 -6.20
N SER A 33 3.68 -2.62 -6.95
CA SER A 33 5.07 -3.07 -7.00
C SER A 33 5.98 -2.05 -7.66
N GLN A 34 5.53 -1.39 -8.75
CA GLN A 34 6.34 -0.45 -9.54
C GLN A 34 7.77 -0.97 -9.76
N ASP A 35 7.87 -2.19 -10.29
CA ASP A 35 9.14 -2.90 -10.53
C ASP A 35 10.01 -3.08 -9.27
N GLY A 36 9.38 -3.22 -8.10
CA GLY A 36 10.02 -3.46 -6.81
C GLY A 36 10.40 -2.19 -6.04
N LYS A 37 9.87 -1.02 -6.42
CA LYS A 37 10.12 0.24 -5.70
C LYS A 37 9.55 0.16 -4.28
N LEU A 38 10.36 0.52 -3.29
CA LEU A 38 9.95 0.57 -1.88
C LEU A 38 8.68 1.42 -1.68
N PHE A 39 7.73 0.93 -0.88
CA PHE A 39 6.53 1.66 -0.45
C PHE A 39 6.16 1.29 0.98
N CYS A 40 5.40 2.16 1.65
CA CYS A 40 4.69 1.80 2.87
C CYS A 40 3.36 1.14 2.49
N PRO A 41 3.08 -0.10 2.92
CA PRO A 41 1.85 -0.79 2.56
C PRO A 41 0.59 0.02 2.88
N PRO A 42 -0.41 0.09 1.99
CA PRO A 42 -1.64 0.85 2.19
C PRO A 42 -2.38 0.55 3.49
N ILE A 43 -2.33 -0.70 3.97
CA ILE A 43 -2.89 -1.08 5.27
C ILE A 43 -2.29 -0.27 6.42
N LEU A 44 -1.01 0.10 6.35
CA LEU A 44 -0.37 0.95 7.36
C LEU A 44 -0.74 2.42 7.18
N THR A 45 -0.79 2.91 5.94
CA THR A 45 -1.05 4.33 5.63
C THR A 45 -2.54 4.71 5.62
N LYS A 46 -3.47 3.76 5.73
CA LYS A 46 -4.93 4.00 5.82
C LYS A 46 -5.55 3.61 7.17
N LEU A 47 -4.93 2.65 7.87
CA LEU A 47 -5.49 2.09 9.09
C LEU A 47 -4.60 2.25 10.31
N ILE A 48 -3.44 2.89 10.24
CA ILE A 48 -2.55 2.96 11.41
C ILE A 48 -1.85 4.32 11.48
N LEU A 49 -0.99 4.60 10.50
CA LEU A 49 -0.03 5.71 10.53
C LEU A 49 -0.66 7.07 10.19
N ASP A 50 -1.81 7.07 9.51
CA ASP A 50 -2.59 8.26 9.17
C ASP A 50 -3.30 8.92 10.35
N ARG A 51 -3.32 8.25 11.51
CA ARG A 51 -3.89 8.79 12.76
C ARG A 51 -2.92 9.67 13.53
N GLU A 52 -1.62 9.50 13.33
CA GLU A 52 -0.58 10.35 13.90
C GLU A 52 0.51 10.66 12.85
N PRO A 53 0.14 11.20 11.67
CA PRO A 53 1.04 11.31 10.53
C PRO A 53 2.26 12.18 10.84
N THR A 54 2.10 13.24 11.64
CA THR A 54 3.21 14.10 12.07
C THR A 54 4.27 13.31 12.83
N LYS A 55 3.88 12.50 13.83
CA LYS A 55 4.83 11.69 14.61
C LYS A 55 5.51 10.63 13.76
N THR A 56 4.78 10.01 12.84
CA THR A 56 5.35 9.05 11.88
C THR A 56 6.38 9.74 10.98
N LEU A 57 6.07 10.90 10.41
CA LEU A 57 6.97 11.65 9.54
C LEU A 57 8.19 12.20 10.28
N GLU A 58 8.05 12.62 11.53
CA GLU A 58 9.18 12.96 12.39
C GLU A 58 10.11 11.77 12.63
N TRP A 59 9.56 10.56 12.79
CA TRP A 59 10.36 9.35 12.86
C TRP A 59 11.10 9.07 11.53
N VAL A 60 10.42 9.19 10.38
CA VAL A 60 11.04 9.07 9.05
C VAL A 60 12.21 10.06 8.90
N ASP A 61 12.00 11.32 9.29
CA ASP A 61 13.02 12.36 9.25
C ASP A 61 14.21 12.04 10.15
N ARG A 62 13.97 11.48 11.35
CA ARG A 62 15.06 11.05 12.24
C ARG A 62 15.90 9.94 11.62
N ILE A 63 15.28 8.95 10.98
CA ILE A 63 15.98 7.85 10.31
C ILE A 63 16.85 8.37 9.17
N THR A 64 16.28 9.19 8.29
CA THR A 64 17.01 9.72 7.12
C THR A 64 18.15 10.67 7.51
N LYS A 65 17.98 11.46 8.58
CA LYS A 65 19.06 12.30 9.15
C LYS A 65 20.15 11.48 9.82
N ARG A 66 19.78 10.42 10.56
CA ARG A 66 20.74 9.56 11.27
C ARG A 66 21.55 8.69 10.33
N PHE A 67 20.95 8.24 9.23
CA PHE A 67 21.56 7.35 8.25
C PHE A 67 21.51 7.97 6.84
N PRO A 68 22.27 9.05 6.58
CA PRO A 68 22.11 9.83 5.35
C PRO A 68 22.62 9.13 4.08
N LYS A 69 23.23 7.95 4.20
CA LYS A 69 23.87 7.22 3.09
C LYS A 69 23.56 5.72 3.07
N PHE A 70 22.52 5.26 3.77
CA PHE A 70 22.14 3.86 3.66
C PHE A 70 21.69 3.53 2.23
N THR A 71 21.87 2.29 1.82
CA THR A 71 21.55 1.82 0.46
C THR A 71 20.50 0.71 0.46
N HIS A 72 20.18 0.17 1.63
CA HIS A 72 19.25 -0.94 1.80
C HIS A 72 18.43 -0.78 3.07
N VAL A 73 17.20 -1.28 3.03
CA VAL A 73 16.31 -1.49 4.17
C VAL A 73 16.19 -2.99 4.41
N ILE A 74 16.45 -3.43 5.64
CA ILE A 74 16.36 -4.84 6.04
C ILE A 74 15.10 -5.01 6.89
N PRO A 75 14.04 -5.67 6.38
CA PRO A 75 12.84 -5.95 7.14
C PRO A 75 13.11 -7.01 8.21
N GLY A 76 12.50 -6.87 9.38
CA GLY A 76 12.73 -7.78 10.51
C GLY A 76 12.15 -9.19 10.36
N HIS A 77 11.24 -9.40 9.40
CA HIS A 77 10.45 -10.64 9.26
C HIS A 77 10.73 -11.44 7.99
N LEU A 78 11.51 -10.87 7.06
CA LEU A 78 11.85 -11.50 5.79
C LEU A 78 13.36 -11.39 5.60
N ASN A 79 14.02 -12.47 5.21
CA ASN A 79 15.44 -12.43 4.83
C ASN A 79 15.58 -11.76 3.45
N ASN A 80 15.33 -10.44 3.41
CA ASN A 80 15.25 -9.67 2.17
C ASN A 80 16.12 -8.40 2.27
N TYR A 81 16.76 -8.04 1.16
CA TYR A 81 17.61 -6.86 1.02
C TYR A 81 16.92 -5.88 0.09
N VAL A 82 16.07 -5.01 0.65
CA VAL A 82 15.34 -4.05 -0.17
C VAL A 82 16.26 -2.88 -0.50
N LYS A 83 16.72 -2.79 -1.74
CA LYS A 83 17.56 -1.68 -2.21
C LYS A 83 16.74 -0.39 -2.20
N ALA A 84 17.15 0.57 -1.38
CA ALA A 84 16.51 1.87 -1.25
C ALA A 84 17.47 2.88 -0.61
N SER A 85 17.47 4.09 -1.13
CA SER A 85 18.13 5.26 -0.56
C SER A 85 17.28 5.90 0.56
N PRO A 86 17.85 6.83 1.35
CA PRO A 86 17.08 7.58 2.35
C PRO A 86 15.95 8.39 1.73
N LYS A 87 16.14 8.87 0.50
CA LYS A 87 15.11 9.57 -0.25
C LYS A 87 13.94 8.65 -0.59
N GLU A 88 14.22 7.48 -1.17
CA GLU A 88 13.18 6.49 -1.53
C GLU A 88 12.46 5.95 -0.29
N PHE A 89 13.17 5.79 0.84
CA PHE A 89 12.54 5.46 2.12
C PHE A 89 11.59 6.56 2.59
N SER A 90 11.95 7.84 2.46
CA SER A 90 11.06 8.94 2.83
C SER A 90 9.83 9.01 1.93
N GLU A 91 10.04 8.85 0.61
CA GLU A 91 8.97 8.83 -0.40
C GLU A 91 7.97 7.68 -0.19
N ALA A 92 8.41 6.56 0.39
CA ALA A 92 7.51 5.46 0.74
C ALA A 92 6.38 5.88 1.70
N PHE A 93 6.55 6.98 2.45
CA PHE A 93 5.58 7.55 3.39
C PHE A 93 4.88 8.81 2.87
N ASP A 94 5.10 9.20 1.61
CA ASP A 94 4.46 10.36 0.99
C ASP A 94 2.93 10.40 1.07
N PRO A 95 2.19 9.28 1.05
CA PRO A 95 0.74 9.32 1.25
C PRO A 95 0.31 10.03 2.53
N LEU A 96 1.11 9.98 3.60
CA LEU A 96 0.85 10.66 4.87
C LEU A 96 1.06 12.18 4.80
N ARG A 97 1.67 12.69 3.72
CA ARG A 97 1.90 14.11 3.46
C ARG A 97 0.80 14.75 2.60
N SER A 98 -0.23 14.00 2.23
CA SER A 98 -1.35 14.51 1.43
C SER A 98 -2.09 15.64 2.16
N ASN A 99 -2.21 16.78 1.49
CA ASN A 99 -2.97 17.95 1.91
C ASN A 99 -3.59 18.63 0.66
N PRO A 100 -4.83 18.28 0.31
CA PRO A 100 -5.54 18.80 -0.85
C PRO A 100 -5.75 20.30 -0.81
N LYS A 101 -5.97 20.86 0.39
CA LYS A 101 -6.08 22.32 0.58
C LYS A 101 -4.79 23.04 0.22
N GLY A 102 -3.65 22.37 0.35
CA GLY A 102 -2.33 22.84 -0.06
C GLY A 102 -1.91 22.39 -1.47
N GLY A 103 -2.81 21.78 -2.25
CA GLY A 103 -2.55 21.33 -3.61
C GLY A 103 -1.59 20.14 -3.73
N LYS A 104 -1.32 19.41 -2.65
CA LYS A 104 -0.46 18.22 -2.67
C LYS A 104 -1.27 16.98 -2.33
N VAL A 105 -1.33 16.03 -3.25
CA VAL A 105 -1.96 14.73 -3.04
C VAL A 105 -0.98 13.68 -3.54
N TYR A 106 -0.77 12.65 -2.75
CA TYR A 106 0.14 11.56 -3.05
C TYR A 106 -0.65 10.26 -3.17
N GLU A 107 -0.30 9.46 -4.18
CA GLU A 107 -0.96 8.19 -4.45
C GLU A 107 -0.53 7.12 -3.44
N GLN A 108 -1.49 6.28 -3.03
CA GLN A 108 -1.25 5.10 -2.19
C GLN A 108 -0.67 3.91 -3.00
N ARG A 109 -0.45 4.09 -4.32
CA ARG A 109 -0.05 3.11 -5.34
C ARG A 109 -1.06 2.01 -5.65
N ALA A 110 -1.73 1.46 -4.65
CA ALA A 110 -2.82 0.51 -4.90
C ALA A 110 -3.94 1.19 -5.68
N LEU A 111 -4.59 0.41 -6.56
CA LEU A 111 -5.75 0.89 -7.30
C LEU A 111 -6.88 1.24 -6.32
N ALA A 112 -7.64 2.27 -6.65
CA ALA A 112 -8.68 2.79 -5.78
C ALA A 112 -9.73 1.72 -5.40
N GLU A 113 -10.01 0.80 -6.32
CA GLU A 113 -10.96 -0.29 -6.11
C GLU A 113 -10.55 -1.29 -5.03
N ASP A 114 -9.25 -1.52 -4.85
CA ASP A 114 -8.70 -2.39 -3.82
C ASP A 114 -8.45 -1.64 -2.50
N LEU A 115 -8.27 -0.32 -2.58
CA LEU A 115 -8.21 0.54 -1.40
C LEU A 115 -9.56 0.69 -0.70
N ALA A 116 -10.67 0.54 -1.44
CA ALA A 116 -12.03 0.71 -0.91
C ALA A 116 -12.28 -0.11 0.36
N LEU A 117 -11.86 -1.39 0.36
CA LEU A 117 -12.00 -2.28 1.52
C LEU A 117 -11.27 -1.75 2.76
N LEU A 118 -10.03 -1.27 2.59
CA LEU A 118 -9.26 -0.69 3.68
C LEU A 118 -9.90 0.61 4.19
N GLN A 119 -10.47 1.40 3.29
CA GLN A 119 -11.12 2.64 3.67
C GLN A 119 -12.41 2.39 4.47
N GLU A 120 -13.24 1.44 4.03
CA GLU A 120 -14.44 1.02 4.74
C GLU A 120 -14.12 0.46 6.13
N ALA A 121 -13.08 -0.37 6.23
CA ALA A 121 -12.60 -0.86 7.52
C ALA A 121 -12.17 0.29 8.43
N SER A 122 -11.50 1.31 7.90
CA SER A 122 -11.09 2.51 8.66
C SER A 122 -12.30 3.27 9.20
N ASP A 123 -13.32 3.45 8.36
CA ASP A 123 -14.55 4.15 8.72
C ASP A 123 -15.32 3.39 9.81
N LEU A 124 -15.48 2.09 9.66
CA LEU A 124 -16.18 1.23 10.61
C LEU A 124 -15.49 1.24 11.98
N LEU A 125 -14.16 1.06 12.00
CA LEU A 125 -13.38 1.09 13.23
C LEU A 125 -13.43 2.47 13.90
N THR A 126 -13.47 3.54 13.12
CA THR A 126 -13.61 4.91 13.61
C THR A 126 -15.00 5.12 14.21
N GLN A 127 -16.06 4.63 13.55
CA GLN A 127 -17.44 4.72 14.01
C GLN A 127 -17.63 3.98 15.35
N PHE A 128 -17.01 2.81 15.50
CA PHE A 128 -17.03 2.06 16.77
C PHE A 128 -16.10 2.63 17.84
N GLY A 129 -15.35 3.71 17.56
CA GLY A 129 -14.43 4.31 18.51
C GLY A 129 -13.22 3.44 18.85
N VAL A 130 -12.95 2.40 18.06
CA VAL A 130 -11.78 1.51 18.22
C VAL A 130 -10.50 2.27 17.87
N VAL A 131 -10.61 3.20 16.94
CA VAL A 131 -9.48 3.98 16.42
C VAL A 131 -9.84 5.46 16.25
N ALA A 132 -8.84 6.33 16.32
CA ALA A 132 -9.02 7.75 16.04
C ALA A 132 -9.33 8.00 14.55
N LYS A 133 -10.00 9.12 14.27
CA LYS A 133 -10.20 9.61 12.90
C LYS A 133 -8.85 9.82 12.21
N THR A 134 -8.82 9.54 10.90
CA THR A 134 -7.67 9.89 10.07
C THR A 134 -7.38 11.39 10.13
N GLN A 135 -6.10 11.75 10.18
CA GLN A 135 -5.63 13.14 10.09
C GLN A 135 -5.12 13.48 8.68
N VAL A 136 -5.08 12.49 7.77
CA VAL A 136 -4.68 12.66 6.39
C VAL A 136 -5.94 12.86 5.56
N CYS A 137 -5.93 13.85 4.68
CA CYS A 137 -6.97 14.06 3.69
C CYS A 137 -6.34 13.86 2.31
N ASP A 138 -6.87 13.00 1.46
CA ASP A 138 -6.29 12.67 0.15
C ASP A 138 -7.34 12.66 -0.97
N LEU A 139 -8.45 13.39 -0.79
CA LEU A 139 -9.58 13.50 -1.75
C LEU A 139 -10.26 12.16 -2.11
N GLU A 140 -10.00 11.11 -1.32
CA GLU A 140 -10.35 9.70 -1.49
C GLU A 140 -11.21 9.27 -2.69
N PRO A 141 -10.59 8.92 -3.82
CA PRO A 141 -11.26 8.21 -4.89
C PRO A 141 -11.83 6.85 -4.44
N ALA A 142 -11.19 6.17 -3.48
CA ALA A 142 -11.60 4.84 -3.02
C ALA A 142 -13.02 4.79 -2.40
N ARG A 143 -13.59 5.94 -2.01
CA ARG A 143 -14.98 6.04 -1.51
C ARG A 143 -16.03 6.10 -2.63
N SER A 144 -15.61 6.43 -3.85
CA SER A 144 -16.49 6.59 -5.01
C SER A 144 -16.31 5.50 -6.07
N VAL A 145 -15.26 4.68 -5.94
CA VAL A 145 -14.98 3.55 -6.83
C VAL A 145 -14.53 2.33 -6.01
N GLY A 146 -15.12 1.16 -6.28
CA GLY A 146 -14.51 -0.09 -5.84
C GLY A 146 -15.33 -1.36 -5.99
N ARG A 147 -14.61 -2.46 -6.19
CA ARG A 147 -15.14 -3.84 -6.28
C ARG A 147 -15.82 -4.28 -4.98
N PHE A 148 -15.40 -3.69 -3.86
CA PHE A 148 -15.92 -3.96 -2.51
C PHE A 148 -16.92 -2.91 -2.00
N ALA A 149 -17.13 -1.80 -2.73
CA ALA A 149 -18.06 -0.73 -2.35
C ALA A 149 -19.52 -1.21 -2.15
N ALA A 150 -19.87 -2.35 -2.74
CA ALA A 150 -21.20 -2.96 -2.64
C ALA A 150 -21.43 -3.81 -1.37
N ILE A 151 -20.39 -4.08 -0.57
CA ILE A 151 -20.48 -4.96 0.61
C ILE A 151 -20.80 -4.17 1.90
N ALA A 152 -20.70 -2.84 1.85
CA ALA A 152 -21.04 -1.97 2.97
C ALA A 152 -22.56 -1.91 3.22
N PRO A 153 -23.03 -1.99 4.48
CA PRO A 153 -24.42 -1.66 4.81
C PRO A 153 -24.68 -0.18 4.49
N LYS A 154 -25.75 0.09 3.75
CA LYS A 154 -26.24 1.45 3.48
C LYS A 154 -26.83 2.09 4.73
#